data_AF-D8DZ77-F1
#
_entry.id   AF-D8DZ77-F1
#
_cell.length_a   1.000
_cell.length_b   1.000
_cell.length_c   1.000
_cell.angle_alpha   90.00
_cell.angle_beta   90.00
_cell.angle_gamma   90.00
#
_symmetry.space_group_name_H-M   'P 1'
#
loop_
_entity.id
_entity.type
_entity.pdbx_description
1 polymer ?
#
loop_
_entity_poly.entity_id
_entity_poly.type
_entity_poly.pdbx_seq_one_letter_code
_entity_poly.pdbx_strand_id
1 'polypeptide(L)'
;MSDEQKYSILGLNEYIRQGEPQKRERSEAWRVAIGLQQVDRLQTSEYLLDTAKRHIEGDISINEAKQLIDSYYKSASGRKVVENDRTEEADKVAARITELIEEKTFSFTPAQLISIHRRLFDGIYKLAGRIRDYNITKNEWVLGGKTVYYASADTISDTLNYDMGQEREFSYANMNIDDAIRHLTRFCANLWQVHAFCEGNTRTTAVFMIKYLRTLGFNVVNDV
;
A
#
# COMPACT_ATOMS: atom_id res chain seq x y z
N MET A 1 17.15 -4.72 7.42
CA MET A 1 16.75 -5.98 6.74
C MET A 1 17.87 -6.97 6.96
N SER A 2 17.58 -8.12 7.56
CA SER A 2 18.56 -9.20 7.67
C SER A 2 18.82 -9.80 6.29
N ASP A 3 20.00 -10.41 6.08
CA ASP A 3 20.32 -11.07 4.82
C ASP A 3 19.29 -12.15 4.45
N GLU A 4 18.76 -12.85 5.46
CA GLU A 4 17.76 -13.91 5.35
C GLU A 4 16.41 -13.42 4.78
N GLN A 5 15.93 -12.25 5.23
CA GLN A 5 14.73 -11.61 4.67
C GLN A 5 14.95 -11.18 3.22
N LYS A 6 16.15 -10.72 2.87
CA LYS A 6 16.52 -10.34 1.51
C LYS A 6 16.49 -11.56 0.58
N TYR A 7 17.02 -12.70 1.03
CA TYR A 7 16.96 -13.97 0.30
C TYR A 7 15.54 -14.50 0.13
N SER A 8 14.67 -14.32 1.13
CA SER A 8 13.26 -14.75 1.03
C SER A 8 12.45 -13.90 0.05
N ILE A 9 12.66 -12.57 0.03
CA ILE A 9 12.08 -11.68 -1.00
C ILE A 9 12.65 -11.99 -2.39
N LEU A 10 13.95 -12.32 -2.47
CA LEU A 10 14.57 -12.83 -3.70
C LEU A 10 13.90 -14.13 -4.18
N GLY A 11 13.48 -15.01 -3.28
CA GLY A 11 12.71 -16.22 -3.62
C GLY A 11 11.36 -15.92 -4.27
N LEU A 12 10.70 -14.81 -3.91
CA LEU A 12 9.47 -14.37 -4.61
C LEU A 12 9.74 -14.00 -6.07
N ASN A 13 10.95 -13.52 -6.40
CA ASN A 13 11.31 -13.15 -7.78
C ASN A 13 11.42 -14.37 -8.71
N GLU A 14 11.63 -15.58 -8.19
CA GLU A 14 11.65 -16.79 -9.01
C GLU A 14 10.28 -17.02 -9.68
N TYR A 15 9.20 -16.82 -8.92
CA TYR A 15 7.83 -16.88 -9.44
C TYR A 15 7.54 -15.83 -10.51
N ILE A 16 8.15 -14.64 -10.41
CA ILE A 16 7.97 -13.57 -11.39
C ILE A 16 8.67 -13.92 -12.71
N ARG A 17 9.82 -14.60 -12.63
CA ARG A 17 10.64 -14.95 -13.80
C ARG A 17 10.15 -16.20 -14.53
N GLN A 18 9.62 -17.20 -13.82
CA GLN A 18 9.37 -18.53 -14.38
C GLN A 18 8.00 -19.15 -14.01
N GLY A 19 7.16 -18.43 -13.26
CA GLY A 19 5.86 -18.94 -12.80
C GLY A 19 4.73 -18.82 -13.82
N GLU A 20 3.68 -19.62 -13.63
CA GLU A 20 2.40 -19.48 -14.34
C GLU A 20 1.79 -18.08 -14.10
N PRO A 21 0.94 -17.55 -15.01
CA PRO A 21 0.42 -16.19 -14.94
C PRO A 21 -0.19 -15.81 -13.58
N GLN A 22 -0.99 -16.70 -12.98
CA GLN A 22 -1.59 -16.45 -11.65
C GLN A 22 -0.56 -16.40 -10.52
N LYS A 23 0.46 -17.28 -10.54
CA LYS A 23 1.53 -17.28 -9.54
C LYS A 23 2.37 -16.00 -9.66
N ARG A 24 2.62 -15.55 -10.90
CA ARG A 24 3.29 -14.28 -11.17
C ARG A 24 2.50 -13.08 -10.65
N GLU A 25 1.21 -12.98 -10.96
CA GLU A 25 0.34 -11.89 -10.47
C GLU A 25 0.31 -11.84 -8.93
N ARG A 26 0.15 -12.98 -8.26
CA ARG A 26 0.18 -13.09 -6.80
C ARG A 26 1.53 -12.70 -6.22
N SER A 27 2.62 -13.15 -6.85
CA SER A 27 3.98 -12.81 -6.41
C SER A 27 4.25 -11.32 -6.54
N GLU A 28 3.85 -10.70 -7.66
CA GLU A 28 3.94 -9.25 -7.86
C GLU A 28 3.12 -8.50 -6.79
N ALA A 29 1.90 -8.95 -6.49
CA ALA A 29 1.06 -8.35 -5.45
C ALA A 29 1.70 -8.42 -4.05
N TRP A 30 2.20 -9.60 -3.65
CA TRP A 30 2.89 -9.77 -2.37
C TRP A 30 4.18 -8.98 -2.28
N ARG A 31 4.97 -8.92 -3.35
CA ARG A 31 6.22 -8.14 -3.39
C ARG A 31 5.94 -6.66 -3.19
N VAL A 32 4.94 -6.12 -3.88
CA VAL A 32 4.48 -4.73 -3.70
C VAL A 32 4.05 -4.51 -2.25
N ALA A 33 3.20 -5.40 -1.72
CA ALA A 33 2.66 -5.28 -0.37
C ALA A 33 3.74 -5.29 0.73
N ILE A 34 4.74 -6.16 0.60
CA ILE A 34 5.89 -6.26 1.52
C ILE A 34 6.80 -5.04 1.38
N GLY A 35 7.15 -4.65 0.15
CA GLY A 35 7.99 -3.48 -0.10
C GLY A 35 7.37 -2.19 0.46
N LEU A 36 6.05 -2.05 0.37
CA LEU A 36 5.34 -0.90 0.96
C LEU A 36 5.41 -0.84 2.50
N GLN A 37 5.67 -1.96 3.20
CA GLN A 37 5.94 -1.91 4.64
C GLN A 37 7.33 -1.33 4.91
N GLN A 38 8.32 -1.68 4.08
CA GLN A 38 9.69 -1.21 4.23
C GLN A 38 9.84 0.29 4.01
N VAL A 39 9.01 0.87 3.13
CA VAL A 39 8.93 2.33 2.93
C VAL A 39 8.59 3.06 4.22
N ASP A 40 7.70 2.48 5.04
CA ASP A 40 7.34 3.00 6.37
C ASP A 40 8.26 2.47 7.49
N ARG A 41 9.42 1.90 7.12
CA ARG A 41 10.44 1.32 8.01
C ARG A 41 9.90 0.18 8.89
N LEU A 42 8.86 -0.49 8.44
CA LEU A 42 8.31 -1.67 9.09
C LEU A 42 8.97 -2.93 8.53
N GLN A 43 9.15 -3.92 9.40
CA GLN A 43 9.69 -5.23 9.06
C GLN A 43 8.55 -6.24 9.08
N THR A 44 8.46 -7.08 8.06
CA THR A 44 7.53 -8.22 8.01
C THR A 44 8.14 -9.45 8.66
N SER A 45 7.32 -10.33 9.21
CA SER A 45 7.79 -11.58 9.81
C SER A 45 8.13 -12.66 8.77
N GLU A 46 8.89 -13.66 9.19
CA GLU A 46 9.07 -14.90 8.43
C GLU A 46 7.75 -15.64 8.22
N TYR A 47 6.85 -15.59 9.21
CA TYR A 47 5.54 -16.22 9.12
C TYR A 47 4.71 -15.62 7.97
N LEU A 48 4.79 -14.30 7.74
CA LEU A 48 4.18 -13.67 6.58
C LEU A 48 4.76 -14.22 5.28
N LEU A 49 6.09 -14.33 5.19
CA LEU A 49 6.77 -14.78 3.98
C LEU A 49 6.38 -16.21 3.61
N ASP A 50 6.28 -17.11 4.59
CA ASP A 50 5.83 -18.48 4.35
C ASP A 50 4.34 -18.54 4.01
N THR A 51 3.51 -17.70 4.62
CA THR A 51 2.09 -17.57 4.27
C THR A 51 1.93 -17.05 2.83
N ALA A 52 2.75 -16.07 2.43
CA ALA A 52 2.74 -15.52 1.07
C ALA A 52 3.10 -16.59 0.02
N LYS A 53 4.13 -17.41 0.28
CA LYS A 53 4.50 -18.54 -0.60
C LYS A 53 3.33 -19.49 -0.82
N ARG A 54 2.66 -19.92 0.27
CA ARG A 54 1.47 -20.79 0.18
C ARG A 54 0.33 -20.16 -0.64
N HIS A 55 0.12 -18.85 -0.51
CA HIS A 55 -0.86 -18.13 -1.33
C HIS A 55 -0.46 -18.11 -2.82
N ILE A 56 0.82 -17.82 -3.10
CA ILE A 56 1.37 -17.78 -4.46
C ILE A 56 1.23 -19.15 -5.13
N GLU A 57 1.53 -20.23 -4.41
CA GLU A 57 1.36 -21.61 -4.91
C GLU A 57 -0.10 -22.01 -5.13
N GLY A 58 -1.03 -21.33 -4.45
CA GLY A 58 -2.46 -21.64 -4.50
C GLY A 58 -2.92 -22.66 -3.47
N ASP A 59 -2.08 -22.97 -2.49
CA ASP A 59 -2.43 -23.87 -1.37
C ASP A 59 -3.47 -23.26 -0.42
N ILE A 60 -3.53 -21.93 -0.39
CA ILE A 60 -4.50 -21.15 0.39
C ILE A 60 -4.98 -19.96 -0.44
N SER A 61 -6.19 -19.48 -0.13
CA SER A 61 -6.74 -18.22 -0.61
C SER A 61 -6.21 -17.02 0.18
N ILE A 62 -6.36 -15.80 -0.36
CA ILE A 62 -5.98 -14.58 0.34
C ILE A 62 -6.75 -14.38 1.65
N ASN A 63 -7.99 -14.85 1.72
CA ASN A 63 -8.79 -14.82 2.95
C ASN A 63 -8.23 -15.74 4.02
N GLU A 64 -7.82 -16.96 3.64
CA GLU A 64 -7.16 -17.90 4.55
C GLU A 64 -5.81 -17.37 5.00
N ALA A 65 -5.02 -16.75 4.11
CA ALA A 65 -3.77 -16.08 4.46
C ALA A 65 -3.98 -15.00 5.55
N LYS A 66 -4.97 -14.13 5.37
CA LYS A 66 -5.33 -13.10 6.37
C LYS A 66 -5.72 -13.73 7.72
N GLN A 67 -6.53 -14.79 7.70
CA GLN A 67 -6.95 -15.50 8.92
C GLN A 67 -5.79 -16.18 9.65
N LEU A 68 -4.85 -16.77 8.91
CA LEU A 68 -3.63 -17.38 9.46
C LEU A 68 -2.77 -16.32 10.16
N ILE A 69 -2.55 -15.17 9.52
CA ILE A 69 -1.79 -14.04 10.09
C ILE A 69 -2.48 -13.50 11.35
N ASP A 70 -3.80 -13.29 11.31
CA ASP A 70 -4.55 -12.85 12.50
C ASP A 70 -4.46 -13.86 13.65
N SER A 71 -4.48 -15.16 13.34
CA SER A 71 -4.38 -16.23 14.33
C SER A 71 -2.97 -16.35 14.91
N TYR A 72 -1.94 -16.14 14.09
CA TYR A 72 -0.54 -16.13 14.51
C TYR A 72 -0.31 -15.11 15.63
N TYR A 73 -0.80 -13.88 15.47
CA TYR A 73 -0.63 -12.83 16.47
C TYR A 73 -1.49 -13.01 17.74
N LYS A 74 -2.53 -13.86 17.69
CA LYS A 74 -3.29 -14.28 18.89
C LYS A 74 -2.62 -15.44 19.64
N SER A 75 -1.67 -16.14 19.02
CA SER A 75 -0.97 -17.29 19.61
C SER A 75 0.11 -16.89 20.62
N ALA A 76 0.58 -17.85 21.43
CA ALA A 76 1.66 -17.63 22.38
C ALA A 76 2.98 -17.19 21.71
N SER A 77 3.27 -17.70 20.50
CA SER A 77 4.45 -17.34 19.72
C SER A 77 4.33 -15.93 19.13
N GLY A 78 3.15 -15.56 18.62
CA GLY A 78 2.91 -14.22 18.08
C GLY A 78 2.95 -13.14 19.16
N ARG A 79 2.44 -13.39 20.36
CA ARG A 79 2.50 -12.42 21.48
C ARG A 79 3.93 -11.98 21.83
N LYS A 80 4.92 -12.87 21.69
CA LYS A 80 6.34 -12.52 21.90
C LYS A 80 6.90 -11.60 20.80
N VAL A 81 6.33 -11.63 19.60
CA VAL A 81 6.69 -10.73 18.49
C VAL A 81 6.02 -9.36 18.67
N VAL A 82 4.77 -9.32 19.15
CA VAL A 82 4.03 -8.07 19.42
C VAL A 82 4.71 -7.20 20.49
N GLU A 83 5.37 -7.82 21.47
CA GLU A 83 6.03 -7.09 22.56
C GLU A 83 7.21 -6.21 22.11
N ASN A 84 7.73 -6.37 20.88
CA ASN A 84 8.96 -5.69 20.45
C ASN A 84 8.84 -4.84 19.17
N ASP A 85 7.75 -4.86 18.38
CA ASP A 85 7.68 -4.06 17.15
C ASP A 85 6.26 -3.93 16.54
N ARG A 86 6.10 -3.03 15.57
CA ARG A 86 4.96 -2.88 14.66
C ARG A 86 4.92 -3.96 13.55
N THR A 87 5.56 -5.12 13.76
CA THR A 87 5.55 -6.25 12.81
C THR A 87 4.14 -6.80 12.56
N GLU A 88 3.28 -6.81 13.58
CA GLU A 88 1.87 -7.22 13.43
C GLU A 88 1.14 -6.33 12.41
N GLU A 89 1.36 -5.02 12.50
CA GLU A 89 0.83 -4.08 11.52
C GLU A 89 1.40 -4.38 10.12
N ALA A 90 2.72 -4.56 10.01
CA ALA A 90 3.37 -4.83 8.73
C ALA A 90 2.75 -6.05 8.03
N ASP A 91 2.60 -7.16 8.74
CA ASP A 91 2.09 -8.42 8.21
C ASP A 91 0.62 -8.33 7.81
N LYS A 92 -0.23 -7.79 8.71
CA LYS A 92 -1.66 -7.66 8.46
C LYS A 92 -1.92 -6.70 7.31
N VAL A 93 -1.23 -5.57 7.28
CA VAL A 93 -1.38 -4.56 6.23
C VAL A 93 -0.86 -5.11 4.91
N ALA A 94 0.25 -5.85 4.87
CA ALA A 94 0.74 -6.48 3.64
C ALA A 94 -0.31 -7.44 3.05
N ALA A 95 -0.90 -8.33 3.85
CA ALA A 95 -1.97 -9.22 3.36
C ALA A 95 -3.20 -8.46 2.84
N ARG A 96 -3.58 -7.35 3.49
CA ARG A 96 -4.70 -6.50 3.05
C ARG A 96 -4.37 -5.71 1.78
N ILE A 97 -3.11 -5.30 1.58
CA ILE A 97 -2.65 -4.70 0.33
C ILE A 97 -2.73 -5.72 -0.80
N THR A 98 -2.25 -6.94 -0.59
CA THR A 98 -2.33 -8.03 -1.59
C THR A 98 -3.77 -8.26 -2.04
N GLU A 99 -4.71 -8.41 -1.10
CA GLU A 99 -6.15 -8.52 -1.40
C GLU A 99 -6.64 -7.35 -2.27
N LEU A 100 -6.36 -6.11 -1.86
CA LEU A 100 -6.79 -4.91 -2.59
C LEU A 100 -6.16 -4.81 -3.98
N ILE A 101 -4.92 -5.25 -4.17
CA ILE A 101 -4.25 -5.23 -5.47
C ILE A 101 -4.89 -6.27 -6.40
N GLU A 102 -5.25 -7.45 -5.90
CA GLU A 102 -5.87 -8.52 -6.71
C GLU A 102 -7.33 -8.24 -7.08
N GLU A 103 -8.02 -7.37 -6.34
CA GLU A 103 -9.38 -6.95 -6.67
C GLU A 103 -9.50 -6.23 -8.01
N LYS A 104 -10.41 -6.70 -8.85
CA LYS A 104 -10.68 -6.10 -10.18
C LYS A 104 -11.50 -4.80 -10.12
N THR A 105 -12.18 -4.54 -9.00
CA THR A 105 -13.03 -3.36 -8.84
C THR A 105 -12.22 -2.16 -8.34
N PHE A 106 -12.50 -1.00 -8.91
CA PHE A 106 -11.93 0.28 -8.49
C PHE A 106 -12.84 1.43 -8.91
N SER A 107 -12.91 2.47 -8.09
CA SER A 107 -13.58 3.73 -8.43
C SER A 107 -12.64 4.89 -8.12
N PHE A 108 -12.41 5.76 -9.10
CA PHE A 108 -11.53 6.91 -8.92
C PHE A 108 -12.26 8.06 -8.19
N THR A 109 -12.37 7.94 -6.86
CA THR A 109 -13.08 8.88 -5.99
C THR A 109 -12.38 9.06 -4.63
N PRO A 110 -12.60 10.19 -3.92
CA PRO A 110 -12.12 10.35 -2.55
C PRO A 110 -12.67 9.29 -1.59
N ALA A 111 -13.91 8.86 -1.79
CA ALA A 111 -14.52 7.77 -1.02
C ALA A 111 -13.74 6.45 -1.17
N GLN A 112 -13.21 6.16 -2.36
CA GLN A 112 -12.37 4.97 -2.56
C GLN A 112 -11.04 5.09 -1.82
N LEU A 113 -10.40 6.26 -1.79
CA LEU A 113 -9.18 6.50 -1.02
C LEU A 113 -9.42 6.24 0.49
N ILE A 114 -10.52 6.77 1.01
CA ILE A 114 -10.94 6.56 2.40
C ILE A 114 -11.25 5.08 2.68
N SER A 115 -11.94 4.42 1.75
CA SER A 115 -12.27 2.99 1.86
C SER A 115 -11.01 2.13 1.88
N ILE A 116 -10.03 2.41 1.01
CA ILE A 116 -8.72 1.74 1.01
C ILE A 116 -8.05 1.92 2.37
N HIS A 117 -7.96 3.15 2.88
CA HIS A 117 -7.37 3.39 4.20
C HIS A 117 -8.05 2.58 5.31
N ARG A 118 -9.39 2.60 5.35
CA ARG A 118 -10.16 1.80 6.32
C ARG A 118 -9.80 0.32 6.21
N ARG A 119 -9.85 -0.25 5.00
CA ARG A 119 -9.59 -1.67 4.76
C ARG A 119 -8.17 -2.09 5.11
N LEU A 120 -7.20 -1.21 4.90
CA LEU A 120 -5.80 -1.46 5.28
C LEU A 120 -5.61 -1.45 6.79
N PHE A 121 -6.24 -0.51 7.51
CA PHE A 121 -5.88 -0.21 8.90
C PHE A 121 -6.96 -0.52 9.94
N ASP A 122 -8.10 -1.10 9.55
CA ASP A 122 -9.15 -1.49 10.49
C ASP A 122 -8.63 -2.46 11.56
N GLY A 123 -8.91 -2.17 12.83
CA GLY A 123 -8.34 -2.90 13.97
C GLY A 123 -6.85 -2.66 14.23
N ILE A 124 -6.14 -1.88 13.41
CA ILE A 124 -4.74 -1.44 13.63
C ILE A 124 -4.73 -0.01 14.16
N TYR A 125 -5.43 0.90 13.48
CA TYR A 125 -5.58 2.29 13.90
C TYR A 125 -7.01 2.54 14.37
N LYS A 126 -7.16 3.25 15.50
CA LYS A 126 -8.48 3.63 16.05
C LYS A 126 -9.31 4.48 15.08
N LEU A 127 -8.65 5.26 14.23
CA LEU A 127 -9.27 6.20 13.30
C LEU A 127 -9.13 5.73 11.83
N ALA A 128 -9.07 4.42 11.59
CA ALA A 128 -8.95 3.88 10.24
C ALA A 128 -10.11 4.34 9.33
N GLY A 129 -9.76 5.07 8.26
CA GLY A 129 -10.73 5.60 7.31
C GLY A 129 -11.36 6.92 7.75
N ARG A 130 -10.84 7.56 8.80
CA ARG A 130 -11.29 8.89 9.20
C ARG A 130 -10.29 9.93 8.73
N ILE A 131 -10.78 10.93 7.99
CA ILE A 131 -10.00 12.13 7.66
C ILE A 131 -9.65 12.84 8.97
N ARG A 132 -8.40 13.29 9.11
CA ARG A 132 -7.94 14.01 10.30
C ARG A 132 -8.67 15.35 10.46
N ASP A 133 -8.96 15.71 11.69
CA ASP A 133 -9.66 16.95 12.09
C ASP A 133 -8.71 17.98 12.71
N TYR A 134 -7.40 17.78 12.57
CA TYR A 134 -6.36 18.69 13.06
C TYR A 134 -5.18 18.79 12.08
N ASN A 135 -4.44 19.89 12.16
CA ASN A 135 -3.24 20.12 11.35
C ASN A 135 -2.06 19.33 11.91
N ILE A 136 -1.27 18.80 10.99
CA ILE A 136 -0.09 18.00 11.31
C ILE A 136 1.16 18.63 10.71
N THR A 137 2.29 18.30 11.31
CA THR A 137 3.61 18.67 10.82
C THR A 137 4.49 17.45 10.98
N LYS A 138 5.10 16.98 9.89
CA LYS A 138 6.03 15.85 9.91
C LYS A 138 7.38 16.29 9.39
N ASN A 139 8.43 15.77 10.03
CA ASN A 139 9.80 15.90 9.55
C ASN A 139 10.03 14.81 8.51
N GLU A 140 9.92 15.18 7.24
CA GLU A 140 10.11 14.25 6.13
C GLU A 140 11.58 14.17 5.76
N TRP A 141 12.18 12.99 5.94
CA TRP A 141 13.61 12.76 5.70
C TRP A 141 13.99 12.97 4.22
N VAL A 142 13.06 12.66 3.30
CA VAL A 142 13.23 12.85 1.85
C VAL A 142 13.37 14.34 1.46
N LEU A 143 13.00 15.26 2.35
CA LEU A 143 13.08 16.71 2.12
C LEU A 143 14.29 17.37 2.78
N GLY A 144 15.26 16.58 3.25
CA GLY A 144 16.51 17.11 3.79
C GLY A 144 16.31 18.05 4.99
N GLY A 145 15.33 17.74 5.86
CA GLY A 145 15.03 18.54 7.05
C GLY A 145 14.05 19.69 6.83
N LYS A 146 13.48 19.86 5.63
CA LYS A 146 12.38 20.80 5.39
C LYS A 146 11.04 20.21 5.81
N THR A 147 10.18 21.07 6.36
CA THR A 147 8.81 20.73 6.75
C THR A 147 7.89 20.72 5.52
N VAL A 148 7.06 19.68 5.35
CA VAL A 148 5.95 19.71 4.39
C VAL A 148 4.80 20.50 4.99
N TYR A 149 4.30 21.47 4.24
CA TYR A 149 2.96 22.01 4.48
C TYR A 149 1.95 21.05 3.85
N TYR A 150 1.22 20.33 4.71
CA TYR A 150 0.08 19.52 4.32
C TYR A 150 -1.19 20.38 4.24
N ALA A 151 -2.22 19.87 3.58
CA ALA A 151 -3.52 20.54 3.51
C ALA A 151 -4.05 20.87 4.92
N SER A 152 -4.74 21.99 5.08
CA SER A 152 -5.39 22.30 6.35
C SER A 152 -6.53 21.31 6.60
N ALA A 153 -6.73 20.90 7.85
CA ALA A 153 -7.66 19.83 8.21
C ALA A 153 -9.11 20.13 7.80
N ASP A 154 -9.50 21.41 7.84
CA ASP A 154 -10.79 21.93 7.43
C ASP A 154 -11.02 21.88 5.91
N THR A 155 -9.97 21.78 5.09
CA THR A 155 -10.06 21.81 3.62
C THR A 155 -9.67 20.49 2.95
N ILE A 156 -9.35 19.43 3.70
CA ILE A 156 -8.90 18.15 3.13
C ILE A 156 -9.90 17.59 2.11
N SER A 157 -11.18 17.51 2.49
CA SER A 157 -12.22 16.94 1.63
C SER A 157 -12.37 17.74 0.33
N ASP A 158 -12.35 19.07 0.42
CA ASP A 158 -12.46 19.95 -0.74
C ASP A 158 -11.24 19.84 -1.65
N THR A 159 -10.05 19.71 -1.05
CA THR A 159 -8.79 19.54 -1.79
C THR A 159 -8.77 18.21 -2.54
N LEU A 160 -9.19 17.10 -1.90
CA LEU A 160 -9.32 15.81 -2.57
C LEU A 160 -10.34 15.84 -3.72
N ASN A 161 -11.49 16.49 -3.50
CA ASN A 161 -12.51 16.63 -4.55
C ASN A 161 -11.99 17.44 -5.74
N TYR A 162 -11.28 18.55 -5.47
CA TYR A 162 -10.69 19.38 -6.49
C TYR A 162 -9.62 18.63 -7.29
N ASP A 163 -8.60 18.09 -6.62
CA ASP A 163 -7.46 17.43 -7.27
C ASP A 163 -7.91 16.21 -8.08
N MET A 164 -8.79 15.37 -7.53
CA MET A 164 -9.32 14.22 -8.28
C MET A 164 -10.32 14.64 -9.36
N GLY A 165 -11.00 15.78 -9.21
CA GLY A 165 -11.83 16.36 -10.26
C GLY A 165 -10.98 16.76 -11.47
N GLN A 166 -9.89 17.51 -11.24
CA GLN A 166 -8.94 17.90 -12.27
C GLN A 166 -8.32 16.70 -12.97
N GLU A 167 -7.91 15.68 -12.21
CA GLU A 167 -7.35 14.45 -12.79
C GLU A 167 -8.35 13.68 -13.66
N ARG A 168 -9.62 13.64 -13.25
CA ARG A 168 -10.68 12.96 -14.03
C ARG A 168 -10.94 13.64 -15.38
N GLU A 169 -10.80 14.96 -15.43
CA GLU A 169 -10.99 15.76 -16.65
C GLU A 169 -9.75 15.73 -17.56
N PHE A 170 -8.60 15.28 -17.04
CA PHE A 170 -7.36 15.21 -17.79
C PHE A 170 -7.40 14.11 -18.86
N SER A 171 -6.99 14.47 -20.08
CA SER A 171 -6.91 13.53 -21.19
C SER A 171 -5.47 13.07 -21.43
N TYR A 172 -5.28 11.75 -21.32
CA TYR A 172 -4.04 11.08 -21.70
C TYR A 172 -3.95 10.78 -23.20
N ALA A 173 -4.98 11.11 -23.99
CA ALA A 173 -5.01 10.80 -25.42
C ALA A 173 -3.92 11.56 -26.18
N ASN A 174 -3.19 10.84 -27.05
CA ASN A 174 -2.08 11.37 -27.88
C ASN A 174 -0.91 11.97 -27.07
N MET A 175 -0.82 11.69 -25.77
CA MET A 175 0.30 12.10 -24.93
C MET A 175 1.45 11.09 -25.07
N ASN A 176 2.69 11.57 -25.09
CA ASN A 176 3.83 10.68 -24.99
C ASN A 176 3.97 10.14 -23.55
N ILE A 177 4.67 9.02 -23.40
CA ILE A 177 4.78 8.32 -22.11
C ILE A 177 5.47 9.17 -21.03
N ASP A 178 6.44 9.99 -21.40
CA ASP A 178 7.18 10.82 -20.44
C ASP A 178 6.32 11.95 -19.86
N ASP A 179 5.47 12.58 -20.68
CA ASP A 179 4.51 13.58 -20.23
C ASP A 179 3.43 12.97 -19.35
N ALA A 180 2.94 11.78 -19.71
CA ALA A 180 2.00 11.04 -18.88
C ALA A 180 2.61 10.70 -17.50
N ILE A 181 3.86 10.22 -17.47
CA ILE A 181 4.57 9.91 -16.22
C ILE A 181 4.78 11.19 -15.39
N ARG A 182 5.19 12.31 -16.02
CA ARG A 182 5.36 13.60 -15.32
C ARG A 182 4.07 14.06 -14.66
N HIS A 183 2.96 13.99 -15.40
CA HIS A 183 1.63 14.37 -14.89
C HIS A 183 1.18 13.46 -13.75
N LEU A 184 1.25 12.13 -13.93
CA LEU A 184 0.88 11.14 -12.92
C LEU A 184 1.72 11.26 -11.64
N THR A 185 3.03 11.54 -11.78
CA THR A 185 3.93 11.75 -10.65
C THR A 185 3.52 12.99 -9.87
N ARG A 186 3.14 14.07 -10.56
CA ARG A 186 2.64 15.29 -9.92
C ARG A 186 1.30 15.05 -9.23
N PHE A 187 0.37 14.33 -9.86
CA PHE A 187 -0.89 13.95 -9.25
C PHE A 187 -0.69 13.10 -7.99
N CYS A 188 0.20 12.10 -8.04
CA CYS A 188 0.58 11.29 -6.89
C CYS A 188 1.14 12.14 -5.74
N ALA A 189 2.06 13.07 -6.05
CA ALA A 189 2.65 13.97 -5.08
C ALA A 189 1.61 14.90 -4.43
N ASN A 190 0.71 15.49 -5.22
CA ASN A 190 -0.39 16.32 -4.73
C ASN A 190 -1.29 15.51 -3.79
N LEU A 191 -1.73 14.33 -4.21
CA LEU A 191 -2.58 13.45 -3.43
C LEU A 191 -1.92 13.05 -2.09
N TRP A 192 -0.63 12.72 -2.11
CA TRP A 192 0.14 12.43 -0.90
C TRP A 192 0.29 13.67 0.00
N GLN A 193 0.49 14.86 -0.56
CA GLN A 193 0.63 16.11 0.16
C GLN A 193 -0.67 16.58 0.84
N VAL A 194 -1.84 16.14 0.35
CA VAL A 194 -3.10 16.34 1.10
C VAL A 194 -3.00 15.70 2.49
N HIS A 195 -2.35 14.54 2.58
CA HIS A 195 -2.08 13.81 3.82
C HIS A 195 -3.34 13.68 4.68
N ALA A 196 -4.38 13.09 4.08
CA ALA A 196 -5.75 13.13 4.59
C ALA A 196 -5.94 12.42 5.95
N PHE A 197 -5.07 11.48 6.28
CA PHE A 197 -5.16 10.65 7.49
C PHE A 197 -4.06 10.99 8.50
N CYS A 198 -4.23 10.59 9.76
CA CYS A 198 -3.19 10.80 10.79
C CYS A 198 -1.94 9.94 10.51
N GLU A 199 -2.15 8.68 10.15
CA GLU A 199 -1.11 7.68 9.86
C GLU A 199 -1.54 6.85 8.66
N GLY A 200 -0.60 6.18 7.97
CA GLY A 200 -0.93 5.28 6.86
C GLY A 200 -1.09 5.93 5.48
N ASN A 201 -0.86 7.24 5.34
CA ASN A 201 -1.01 7.97 4.06
C ASN A 201 -0.18 7.38 2.92
N THR A 202 1.10 7.08 3.14
CA THR A 202 2.00 6.54 2.10
C THR A 202 1.46 5.23 1.50
N ARG A 203 1.12 4.25 2.35
CA ARG A 203 0.58 2.95 1.93
C ARG A 203 -0.80 3.09 1.28
N THR A 204 -1.68 3.93 1.81
CA THR A 204 -2.98 4.20 1.19
C THR A 204 -2.84 4.83 -0.19
N THR A 205 -2.03 5.89 -0.33
CA THR A 205 -1.82 6.58 -1.61
C THR A 205 -1.18 5.65 -2.63
N ALA A 206 -0.19 4.85 -2.23
CA ALA A 206 0.44 3.87 -3.13
C ALA A 206 -0.59 2.87 -3.68
N VAL A 207 -1.41 2.25 -2.82
CA VAL A 207 -2.45 1.30 -3.26
C VAL A 207 -3.47 1.97 -4.16
N PHE A 208 -3.93 3.17 -3.81
CA PHE A 208 -4.85 3.93 -4.66
C PHE A 208 -4.25 4.21 -6.05
N MET A 209 -3.00 4.66 -6.10
CA MET A 209 -2.29 4.94 -7.36
C MET A 209 -2.05 3.69 -8.19
N ILE A 210 -1.64 2.56 -7.58
CA ILE A 210 -1.48 1.28 -8.28
C ILE A 210 -2.79 0.88 -8.95
N LYS A 211 -3.91 0.96 -8.22
CA LYS A 211 -5.22 0.60 -8.77
C LYS A 211 -5.67 1.57 -9.86
N TYR A 212 -5.45 2.86 -9.68
CA TYR A 212 -5.78 3.88 -10.67
C TYR A 212 -4.99 3.69 -11.97
N LEU A 213 -3.67 3.53 -11.88
CA LEU A 213 -2.79 3.33 -13.04
C LEU A 213 -3.17 2.07 -13.85
N ARG A 214 -3.60 1.00 -13.17
CA ARG A 214 -4.14 -0.19 -13.86
C ARG A 214 -5.40 0.10 -14.67
N THR A 215 -6.26 1.03 -14.22
CA THR A 215 -7.43 1.46 -15.03
C THR A 215 -7.04 2.23 -16.29
N LEU A 216 -5.85 2.84 -16.30
CA LEU A 216 -5.28 3.51 -17.46
C LEU A 216 -4.49 2.55 -18.38
N GLY A 217 -4.39 1.26 -18.01
CA GLY A 217 -3.68 0.24 -18.79
C GLY A 217 -2.18 0.09 -18.47
N PHE A 218 -1.66 0.77 -17.44
CA PHE A 218 -0.27 0.58 -17.01
C PHE A 218 -0.09 -0.71 -16.20
N ASN A 219 1.01 -1.43 -16.45
CA ASN A 219 1.46 -2.50 -15.56
C ASN A 219 2.36 -1.91 -14.45
N VAL A 220 1.84 -1.81 -13.23
CA VAL A 220 2.54 -1.18 -12.10
C VAL A 220 3.17 -2.25 -11.21
N VAL A 221 4.50 -2.25 -11.16
CA VAL A 221 5.31 -3.06 -10.24
C VAL A 221 6.09 -2.14 -9.31
N ASN A 222 6.08 -2.43 -8.01
CA ASN A 222 6.89 -1.73 -7.03
C ASN A 222 8.25 -2.44 -6.93
N ASP A 223 9.28 -1.87 -7.56
CA ASP A 223 10.67 -2.30 -7.46
C ASP A 223 11.40 -1.31 -6.53
N VAL A 224 11.37 -1.58 -5.22
CA VAL A 224 12.12 -0.82 -4.19
C VAL A 224 13.03 -1.78 -3.44
#